data_AF-A0A3D1XPZ5-F1
#
_entry.id   AF-A0A3D1XPZ5-F1
#
_cell.length_a   1.000
_cell.length_b   1.000
_cell.length_c   1.000
_cell.angle_alpha   90.00
_cell.angle_beta   90.00
_cell.angle_gamma   90.00
#
_symmetry.space_group_name_H-M   'P 1'
#
loop_
_entity.id
_entity.type
_entity.pdbx_description
1 polymer ?
#
loop_
_entity_poly.entity_id
_entity_poly.type
_entity_poly.pdbx_seq_one_letter_code
_entity_poly.pdbx_strand_id
1 'polypeptide(L)'
;IALSRSKNFPKLQTIDLTDNDLTQKGFDALAEMKIFNLIRARLSEDGTKLDLSNLRLGDVESKCIAECEDLKDLTHLYLELNSITDVGIGLITASEYMSNLISLSLDRNKIGDAGFIHIVHSENLKNLQVLMVENNGITDEGIEAICESENLSNLLRLYIEENNYTEEGFELLGEAEHLMTLEYPEFDREEEIEEEEEEEEEFDDVEDIEEIEEEEDLGETEYESQ
;
A
#
# COMPACT_ATOMS: atom_id res chain seq x y z
N ILE A 1 -7.00 -27.68 1.93
CA ILE A 1 -7.17 -27.34 0.50
C ILE A 1 -8.51 -26.65 0.24
N ALA A 2 -9.68 -27.32 0.29
CA ALA A 2 -10.97 -26.64 0.01
C ALA A 2 -11.23 -25.40 0.91
N LEU A 3 -10.79 -25.47 2.17
CA LEU A 3 -10.91 -24.36 3.12
C LEU A 3 -10.11 -23.11 2.68
N SER A 4 -8.96 -23.25 2.01
CA SER A 4 -8.08 -22.12 1.69
C SER A 4 -8.69 -21.14 0.71
N ARG A 5 -9.54 -21.64 -0.20
CA ARG A 5 -10.24 -20.83 -1.20
C ARG A 5 -11.66 -20.45 -0.77
N SER A 6 -12.12 -20.86 0.41
CA SER A 6 -13.48 -20.58 0.88
C SER A 6 -13.71 -19.09 1.09
N LYS A 7 -14.79 -18.54 0.53
CA LYS A 7 -15.26 -17.16 0.76
C LYS A 7 -16.12 -17.02 2.01
N ASN A 8 -16.51 -18.14 2.64
CA ASN A 8 -17.47 -18.15 3.76
C ASN A 8 -16.87 -17.76 5.11
N PHE A 9 -15.54 -17.66 5.22
CA PHE A 9 -14.84 -17.36 6.46
C PHE A 9 -13.88 -16.17 6.31
N PRO A 10 -14.37 -15.00 5.83
CA PRO A 10 -13.49 -13.87 5.47
C PRO A 10 -12.77 -13.27 6.67
N LYS A 11 -13.32 -13.43 7.88
CA LYS A 11 -12.74 -12.93 9.14
C LYS A 11 -11.86 -13.97 9.86
N LEU A 12 -11.72 -15.18 9.32
CA LEU A 12 -11.01 -16.26 10.00
C LEU A 12 -9.50 -16.12 9.81
N GLN A 13 -8.81 -15.64 10.84
CA GLN A 13 -7.35 -15.44 10.82
C GLN A 13 -6.56 -16.62 11.39
N THR A 14 -7.15 -17.33 12.35
CA THR A 14 -6.53 -18.47 13.03
C THR A 14 -7.47 -19.65 13.03
N ILE A 15 -6.94 -20.82 12.69
CA ILE A 15 -7.60 -22.10 12.89
C ILE A 15 -6.57 -23.06 13.46
N ASP A 16 -6.85 -23.62 14.63
CA ASP A 16 -6.00 -24.64 15.22
C ASP A 16 -6.43 -26.01 14.69
N LEU A 17 -5.55 -26.62 13.90
CA LEU A 17 -5.71 -27.98 13.39
C LEU A 17 -4.49 -28.84 13.75
N THR A 18 -3.68 -28.44 14.73
CA THR A 18 -2.40 -29.08 15.07
C THR A 18 -2.53 -30.54 15.47
N ASP A 19 -3.65 -30.92 16.09
CA ASP A 19 -3.96 -32.30 16.49
C ASP A 19 -4.68 -33.11 15.39
N ASN A 20 -4.70 -32.63 14.15
CA ASN A 20 -5.18 -33.38 12.99
C ASN A 20 -3.97 -33.77 12.14
N ASP A 21 -3.91 -35.01 11.64
CA ASP A 21 -2.82 -35.54 10.79
C ASP A 21 -2.72 -34.79 9.43
N LEU A 22 -2.29 -33.53 9.46
CA LEU A 22 -2.16 -32.68 8.29
C LEU A 22 -0.88 -33.00 7.52
N THR A 23 -1.04 -33.21 6.22
CA THR A 23 0.09 -33.26 5.28
C THR A 23 0.67 -31.86 5.04
N GLN A 24 1.85 -31.77 4.43
CA GLN A 24 2.46 -30.48 4.01
C GLN A 24 1.47 -29.64 3.18
N LYS A 25 0.75 -30.25 2.24
CA LYS A 25 -0.31 -29.58 1.46
C LYS A 25 -1.44 -29.01 2.31
N GLY A 26 -1.67 -29.59 3.49
CA GLY A 26 -2.61 -29.07 4.48
C GLY A 26 -2.10 -27.77 5.10
N PHE A 27 -0.84 -27.75 5.55
CA PHE A 27 -0.19 -26.57 6.09
C PHE A 27 -0.09 -25.44 5.06
N ASP A 28 0.31 -25.75 3.83
CA ASP A 28 0.41 -24.78 2.73
C ASP A 28 -0.96 -24.14 2.46
N ALA A 29 -2.02 -24.95 2.40
CA ALA A 29 -3.37 -24.44 2.22
C ALA A 29 -3.82 -23.53 3.39
N LEU A 30 -3.43 -23.81 4.63
CA LEU A 30 -3.75 -22.92 5.76
C LEU A 30 -2.98 -21.60 5.67
N ALA A 31 -1.74 -21.62 5.18
CA ALA A 31 -0.99 -20.40 4.92
C ALA A 31 -1.65 -19.57 3.81
N GLU A 32 -2.00 -20.18 2.68
CA GLU A 32 -2.74 -19.54 1.58
C GLU A 32 -4.05 -18.91 2.06
N MET A 33 -4.81 -19.63 2.91
CA MET A 33 -6.07 -19.13 3.47
C MET A 33 -5.88 -17.79 4.20
N LYS A 34 -4.81 -17.67 4.98
CA LYS A 34 -4.51 -16.44 5.71
C LYS A 34 -4.24 -15.28 4.75
N ILE A 35 -3.53 -15.53 3.66
CA ILE A 35 -3.23 -14.50 2.65
C ILE A 35 -4.49 -14.11 1.87
N PHE A 36 -5.33 -15.06 1.46
CA PHE A 36 -6.61 -14.73 0.81
C PHE A 36 -7.55 -13.94 1.71
N ASN A 37 -7.60 -14.26 3.01
CA ASN A 37 -8.39 -13.48 3.95
C ASN A 37 -7.78 -12.11 4.22
N LEU A 38 -6.45 -11.99 4.24
CA LEU A 38 -5.76 -10.71 4.34
C LEU A 38 -6.08 -9.80 3.15
N ILE A 39 -6.03 -10.34 1.93
CA ILE A 39 -6.41 -9.64 0.70
C ILE A 39 -7.85 -9.13 0.81
N ARG A 40 -8.81 -10.00 1.12
CA ARG A 40 -10.22 -9.61 1.25
C ARG A 40 -10.49 -8.59 2.34
N ALA A 41 -9.70 -8.59 3.40
CA ALA A 41 -9.85 -7.65 4.50
C ALA A 41 -9.30 -6.25 4.19
N ARG A 42 -8.42 -6.12 3.18
CA ARG A 42 -7.77 -4.87 2.77
C ARG A 42 -8.15 -4.40 1.37
N LEU A 43 -8.93 -5.20 0.65
CA LEU A 43 -9.54 -4.81 -0.61
C LEU A 43 -10.64 -3.78 -0.31
N SER A 44 -10.66 -2.67 -1.05
CA SER A 44 -11.72 -1.67 -0.96
C SER A 44 -13.09 -2.25 -1.29
N GLU A 45 -14.16 -1.60 -0.82
CA GLU A 45 -15.53 -2.10 -1.03
C GLU A 45 -15.92 -2.26 -2.50
N ASP A 46 -15.36 -1.42 -3.38
CA ASP A 46 -15.55 -1.47 -4.83
C ASP A 46 -14.63 -2.49 -5.54
N GLY A 47 -13.70 -3.11 -4.83
CA GLY A 47 -12.77 -4.11 -5.37
C GLY A 47 -11.59 -3.54 -6.16
N THR A 48 -11.42 -2.21 -6.20
CA THR A 48 -10.48 -1.56 -7.11
C THR A 48 -9.14 -1.19 -6.50
N LYS A 49 -9.03 -1.11 -5.17
CA LYS A 49 -7.81 -0.74 -4.45
C LYS A 49 -7.45 -1.77 -3.40
N LEU A 50 -6.19 -2.15 -3.35
CA LEU A 50 -5.64 -3.09 -2.37
C LEU A 50 -4.34 -2.55 -1.81
N ASP A 51 -4.35 -2.27 -0.52
CA ASP A 51 -3.14 -1.95 0.25
C ASP A 51 -2.65 -3.21 0.98
N LEU A 52 -1.39 -3.58 0.77
CA LEU A 52 -0.72 -4.70 1.45
C LEU A 52 0.67 -4.28 1.96
N SER A 53 0.83 -3.00 2.25
CA SER A 53 2.12 -2.37 2.55
C SER A 53 2.57 -2.66 3.98
N ASN A 54 3.87 -2.83 4.19
CA ASN A 54 4.49 -3.10 5.49
C ASN A 54 3.93 -4.35 6.22
N LEU A 55 3.69 -5.43 5.46
CA LEU A 55 3.16 -6.70 6.00
C LEU A 55 4.18 -7.84 6.00
N ARG A 56 5.44 -7.56 5.63
CA ARG A 56 6.53 -8.54 5.50
C ARG A 56 6.19 -9.67 4.52
N LEU A 57 5.47 -9.34 3.45
CA LEU A 57 5.16 -10.28 2.37
C LEU A 57 6.41 -10.58 1.54
N GLY A 58 6.54 -11.81 1.08
CA GLY A 58 7.58 -12.23 0.13
C GLY A 58 6.99 -12.91 -1.10
N ASP A 59 7.80 -13.74 -1.76
CA ASP A 59 7.42 -14.34 -3.04
C ASP A 59 6.30 -15.39 -2.91
N VAL A 60 6.20 -16.06 -1.75
CA VAL A 60 5.14 -17.03 -1.46
C VAL A 60 3.78 -16.34 -1.40
N GLU A 61 3.72 -15.20 -0.73
CA GLU A 61 2.51 -14.38 -0.65
C GLU A 61 2.19 -13.72 -1.99
N SER A 62 3.23 -13.29 -2.73
CA SER A 62 3.09 -12.76 -4.10
C SER A 62 2.42 -13.76 -5.05
N LYS A 63 2.73 -15.05 -4.91
CA LYS A 63 2.01 -16.10 -5.63
C LYS A 63 0.52 -16.12 -5.31
N CYS A 64 0.15 -15.98 -4.04
CA CYS A 64 -1.26 -15.96 -3.63
C CYS A 64 -1.98 -14.72 -4.20
N ILE A 65 -1.33 -13.56 -4.19
CA ILE A 65 -1.83 -12.33 -4.81
C ILE A 65 -2.07 -12.56 -6.31
N ALA A 66 -1.08 -13.12 -7.02
CA ALA A 66 -1.16 -13.41 -8.45
C ALA A 66 -2.28 -14.40 -8.82
N GLU A 67 -2.65 -15.32 -7.93
CA GLU A 67 -3.71 -16.32 -8.18
C GLU A 67 -5.11 -15.89 -7.69
N CYS A 68 -5.24 -14.69 -7.10
CA CYS A 68 -6.48 -14.27 -6.45
C CYS A 68 -7.51 -13.70 -7.47
N GLU A 69 -8.52 -14.50 -7.81
CA GLU A 69 -9.60 -14.09 -8.73
C GLU A 69 -10.42 -12.87 -8.25
N ASP A 70 -10.38 -12.59 -6.94
CA ASP A 70 -11.08 -11.45 -6.33
C ASP A 70 -10.45 -10.11 -6.79
N LEU A 71 -9.24 -10.14 -7.38
CA LEU A 71 -8.47 -8.96 -7.83
C LEU A 71 -8.65 -8.63 -9.32
N LYS A 72 -9.55 -9.29 -10.04
CA LYS A 72 -9.76 -9.08 -11.49
C LYS A 72 -10.11 -7.64 -11.88
N ASP A 73 -10.71 -6.86 -10.98
CA ASP A 73 -11.13 -5.48 -11.20
C ASP A 73 -10.16 -4.48 -10.53
N LEU A 74 -9.02 -4.97 -10.03
CA LEU A 74 -8.05 -4.17 -9.28
C LEU A 74 -7.37 -3.15 -10.20
N THR A 75 -7.30 -1.92 -9.73
CA THR A 75 -6.68 -0.78 -10.43
C THR A 75 -5.50 -0.20 -9.66
N HIS A 76 -5.49 -0.33 -8.32
CA HIS A 76 -4.41 0.18 -7.46
C HIS A 76 -3.90 -0.94 -6.55
N LEU A 77 -2.60 -1.21 -6.61
CA LEU A 77 -1.94 -2.21 -5.78
C LEU A 77 -0.74 -1.60 -5.07
N TYR A 78 -0.81 -1.52 -3.74
CA TYR A 78 0.25 -1.00 -2.88
C TYR A 78 0.94 -2.15 -2.14
N LEU A 79 2.24 -2.30 -2.37
CA LEU A 79 3.09 -3.38 -1.84
C LEU A 79 4.37 -2.85 -1.20
N GLU A 80 4.43 -1.57 -0.83
CA GLU A 80 5.62 -0.93 -0.27
C GLU A 80 6.06 -1.61 1.02
N LEU A 81 7.35 -1.48 1.35
CA LEU A 81 7.93 -1.92 2.62
C LEU A 81 7.72 -3.43 2.89
N ASN A 82 7.81 -4.26 1.86
CA ASN A 82 7.74 -5.71 1.96
C ASN A 82 9.12 -6.35 1.67
N SER A 83 9.15 -7.65 1.40
CA SER A 83 10.35 -8.43 1.08
C SER A 83 10.18 -9.16 -0.26
N ILE A 84 9.49 -8.52 -1.20
CA ILE A 84 9.25 -9.04 -2.55
C ILE A 84 10.54 -8.95 -3.37
N THR A 85 10.88 -10.05 -4.05
CA THR A 85 12.04 -10.13 -4.95
C THR A 85 11.59 -10.16 -6.41
N ASP A 86 12.55 -10.31 -7.33
CA ASP A 86 12.31 -10.55 -8.75
C ASP A 86 11.34 -11.73 -9.00
N VAL A 87 11.45 -12.78 -8.18
CA VAL A 87 10.57 -13.96 -8.29
C VAL A 87 9.12 -13.60 -7.95
N GLY A 88 8.91 -12.90 -6.84
CA GLY A 88 7.57 -12.52 -6.39
C GLY A 88 6.89 -11.57 -7.35
N ILE A 89 7.58 -10.50 -7.79
CA ILE A 89 7.00 -9.55 -8.73
C ILE A 89 6.76 -10.17 -10.10
N GLY A 90 7.64 -11.07 -10.57
CA GLY A 90 7.43 -11.80 -11.82
C GLY A 90 6.15 -12.65 -11.83
N LEU A 91 5.72 -13.17 -10.68
CA LEU A 91 4.44 -13.88 -10.56
C LEU A 91 3.26 -12.90 -10.67
N ILE A 92 3.33 -11.75 -10.01
CA ILE A 92 2.28 -10.73 -10.04
C ILE A 92 2.12 -10.18 -11.45
N THR A 93 3.22 -9.84 -12.13
CA THR A 93 3.15 -9.25 -13.49
C THR A 93 2.70 -10.25 -14.55
N ALA A 94 2.85 -11.56 -14.31
CA ALA A 94 2.32 -12.62 -15.17
C ALA A 94 0.83 -12.90 -14.94
N SER A 95 0.21 -12.35 -13.90
CA SER A 95 -1.19 -12.61 -13.57
C SER A 95 -2.17 -11.89 -14.49
N GLU A 96 -3.13 -12.63 -15.05
CA GLU A 96 -4.22 -12.07 -15.85
C GLU A 96 -5.16 -11.17 -15.04
N TYR A 97 -5.19 -11.35 -13.70
CA TYR A 97 -6.01 -10.53 -12.81
C TYR A 97 -5.46 -9.11 -12.61
N MET A 98 -4.20 -8.86 -12.99
CA MET A 98 -3.56 -7.54 -12.89
C MET A 98 -3.74 -6.70 -14.16
N SER A 99 -4.55 -7.17 -15.12
CA SER A 99 -4.73 -6.53 -16.43
C SER A 99 -5.35 -5.13 -16.40
N ASN A 100 -6.02 -4.78 -15.30
CA ASN A 100 -6.65 -3.47 -15.10
C ASN A 100 -5.82 -2.51 -14.22
N LEU A 101 -4.60 -2.88 -13.82
CA LEU A 101 -3.77 -2.03 -12.97
C LEU A 101 -3.42 -0.70 -13.65
N ILE A 102 -3.68 0.37 -12.91
CA ILE A 102 -3.38 1.78 -13.23
C ILE A 102 -2.23 2.28 -12.36
N SER A 103 -2.20 1.85 -11.08
CA SER A 103 -1.16 2.22 -10.13
C SER A 103 -0.58 1.00 -9.45
N LEU A 104 0.74 0.90 -9.46
CA LEU A 104 1.50 -0.16 -8.80
C LEU A 104 2.62 0.48 -7.98
N SER A 105 2.62 0.21 -6.69
CA SER A 105 3.68 0.65 -5.80
C SER A 105 4.42 -0.51 -5.17
N LEU A 106 5.74 -0.48 -5.30
CA LEU A 106 6.70 -1.48 -4.85
C LEU A 106 7.85 -0.86 -4.09
N ASP A 107 7.72 0.39 -3.64
CA ASP A 107 8.81 1.10 -2.96
C ASP A 107 9.38 0.28 -1.80
N ARG A 108 10.71 0.33 -1.65
CA ARG A 108 11.44 -0.33 -0.57
C ARG A 108 11.20 -1.85 -0.53
N ASN A 109 11.25 -2.50 -1.71
CA ASN A 109 11.36 -3.95 -1.87
C ASN A 109 12.76 -4.33 -2.38
N LYS A 110 12.92 -5.50 -3.01
CA LYS A 110 14.21 -6.02 -3.50
C LYS A 110 14.07 -6.63 -4.90
N ILE A 111 13.32 -5.98 -5.79
CA ILE A 111 13.01 -6.55 -7.10
C ILE A 111 14.22 -6.56 -8.06
N GLY A 112 15.15 -5.61 -7.92
CA GLY A 112 16.31 -5.44 -8.80
C GLY A 112 15.94 -5.27 -10.28
N ASP A 113 16.95 -5.31 -11.15
CA ASP A 113 16.76 -5.18 -12.60
C ASP A 113 15.89 -6.30 -13.18
N ALA A 114 16.10 -7.55 -12.74
CA ALA A 114 15.33 -8.70 -13.23
C ALA A 114 13.82 -8.55 -12.94
N GLY A 115 13.46 -8.12 -11.73
CA GLY A 115 12.07 -7.85 -11.37
C GLY A 115 11.50 -6.63 -12.08
N PHE A 116 12.28 -5.56 -12.25
CA PHE A 116 11.86 -4.39 -13.01
C PHE A 116 11.60 -4.71 -14.49
N ILE A 117 12.45 -5.52 -15.11
CA ILE A 117 12.28 -6.02 -16.48
C ILE A 117 10.98 -6.82 -16.61
N HIS A 118 10.58 -7.60 -15.59
CA HIS A 118 9.29 -8.28 -15.56
C HIS A 118 8.09 -7.33 -15.56
N ILE A 119 8.21 -6.15 -14.94
CA ILE A 119 7.18 -5.11 -14.97
C ILE A 119 7.13 -4.49 -16.37
N VAL A 120 8.29 -4.03 -16.85
CA VAL A 120 8.46 -3.33 -18.13
C VAL A 120 7.99 -4.15 -19.33
N HIS A 121 8.14 -5.48 -19.30
CA HIS A 121 7.73 -6.38 -20.39
C HIS A 121 6.40 -7.09 -20.14
N SER A 122 5.67 -6.73 -19.09
CA SER A 122 4.40 -7.39 -18.79
C SER A 122 3.31 -7.02 -19.80
N GLU A 123 2.71 -8.03 -20.41
CA GLU A 123 1.52 -7.86 -21.25
C GLU A 123 0.26 -7.50 -20.45
N ASN A 124 0.28 -7.75 -19.14
CA ASN A 124 -0.85 -7.46 -18.26
C ASN A 124 -0.79 -6.03 -17.70
N LEU A 125 0.38 -5.39 -17.64
CA LEU A 125 0.52 -4.05 -17.04
C LEU A 125 0.47 -2.90 -18.05
N LYS A 126 -0.10 -3.13 -19.24
CA LYS A 126 -0.15 -2.11 -20.32
C LYS A 126 -0.97 -0.86 -19.98
N ASN A 127 -1.87 -0.96 -19.00
CA ASN A 127 -2.72 0.14 -18.55
C ASN A 127 -2.08 0.98 -17.43
N LEU A 128 -0.85 0.63 -17.01
CA LEU A 128 -0.21 1.27 -15.88
C LEU A 128 0.14 2.73 -16.21
N GLN A 129 -0.29 3.63 -15.34
CA GLN A 129 -0.08 5.07 -15.42
C GLN A 129 0.86 5.57 -14.32
N VAL A 130 0.90 4.89 -13.17
CA VAL A 130 1.74 5.25 -12.03
C VAL A 130 2.53 4.03 -11.59
N LEU A 131 3.86 4.14 -11.63
CA LEU A 131 4.78 3.11 -11.15
C LEU A 131 5.71 3.71 -10.09
N MET A 132 5.67 3.14 -8.90
CA MET A 132 6.55 3.51 -7.78
C MET A 132 7.45 2.32 -7.46
N VAL A 133 8.76 2.49 -7.66
CA VAL A 133 9.80 1.47 -7.50
C VAL A 133 11.03 2.04 -6.80
N GLU A 134 10.85 3.05 -5.94
CA GLU A 134 11.93 3.66 -5.19
C GLU A 134 12.65 2.61 -4.32
N ASN A 135 13.97 2.71 -4.20
CA ASN A 135 14.76 1.84 -3.32
C ASN A 135 14.53 0.34 -3.55
N ASN A 136 14.77 -0.12 -4.78
CA ASN A 136 14.57 -1.50 -5.21
C ASN A 136 15.82 -2.17 -5.79
N GLY A 137 16.94 -1.45 -5.86
CA GLY A 137 18.21 -1.94 -6.41
C GLY A 137 18.23 -1.97 -7.95
N ILE A 138 17.46 -1.10 -8.60
CA ILE A 138 17.46 -0.94 -10.06
C ILE A 138 18.73 -0.20 -10.49
N THR A 139 19.38 -0.64 -11.56
CA THR A 139 20.59 -0.06 -12.12
C THR A 139 20.34 0.48 -13.54
N ASP A 140 21.39 0.90 -14.23
CA ASP A 140 21.33 1.34 -15.63
C ASP A 140 20.72 0.27 -16.55
N GLU A 141 20.86 -1.03 -16.23
CA GLU A 141 20.23 -2.12 -16.98
C GLU A 141 18.69 -2.04 -16.95
N GLY A 142 18.12 -1.73 -15.79
CA GLY A 142 16.67 -1.51 -15.67
C GLY A 142 16.21 -0.25 -16.40
N ILE A 143 17.02 0.82 -16.38
CA ILE A 143 16.70 2.06 -17.10
C ILE A 143 16.73 1.84 -18.61
N GLU A 144 17.75 1.16 -19.14
CA GLU A 144 17.82 0.77 -20.55
C GLU A 144 16.58 -0.05 -20.95
N ALA A 145 16.17 -1.01 -20.12
CA ALA A 145 15.01 -1.84 -20.40
C ALA A 145 13.70 -1.05 -20.53
N ILE A 146 13.44 -0.07 -19.67
CA ILE A 146 12.20 0.74 -19.77
C ILE A 146 12.24 1.69 -20.97
N CYS A 147 13.42 2.17 -21.39
CA CYS A 147 13.56 2.97 -22.61
C CYS A 147 13.25 2.18 -23.89
N GLU A 148 13.56 0.87 -23.91
CA GLU A 148 13.34 0.00 -25.08
C GLU A 148 11.92 -0.58 -25.18
N SER A 149 11.12 -0.51 -24.11
CA SER A 149 9.81 -1.17 -24.06
C SER A 149 8.65 -0.27 -24.47
N GLU A 150 7.76 -0.81 -25.30
CA GLU A 150 6.51 -0.15 -25.70
C GLU A 150 5.35 -0.41 -24.72
N ASN A 151 5.51 -1.36 -23.79
CA ASN A 151 4.41 -1.84 -22.95
C ASN A 151 3.97 -0.83 -21.88
N LEU A 152 4.86 0.08 -21.46
CA LEU A 152 4.55 1.15 -20.51
C LEU A 152 4.30 2.51 -21.21
N SER A 153 3.81 2.49 -22.45
CA SER A 153 3.53 3.72 -23.23
C SER A 153 2.39 4.59 -22.68
N ASN A 154 1.63 4.10 -21.71
CA ASN A 154 0.61 4.87 -20.98
C ASN A 154 1.13 5.45 -19.65
N LEU A 155 2.41 5.23 -19.31
CA LEU A 155 2.96 5.64 -18.03
C LEU A 155 3.01 7.17 -17.95
N LEU A 156 2.38 7.72 -16.92
CA LEU A 156 2.32 9.15 -16.65
C LEU A 156 3.31 9.55 -15.56
N ARG A 157 3.53 8.68 -14.56
CA ARG A 157 4.42 8.97 -13.42
C ARG A 157 5.29 7.77 -13.11
N LEU A 158 6.60 8.01 -13.03
CA LEU A 158 7.61 7.04 -12.63
C LEU A 158 8.38 7.58 -11.43
N TYR A 159 8.28 6.89 -10.30
CA TYR A 159 9.07 7.14 -9.10
C TYR A 159 10.12 6.05 -9.00
N ILE A 160 11.37 6.40 -9.30
CA ILE A 160 12.49 5.44 -9.38
C ILE A 160 13.68 5.87 -8.52
N GLU A 161 13.51 6.89 -7.69
CA GLU A 161 14.57 7.44 -6.84
C GLU A 161 15.11 6.41 -5.82
N GLU A 162 16.22 6.75 -5.15
CA GLU A 162 16.90 5.86 -4.20
C GLU A 162 17.35 4.50 -4.78
N ASN A 163 17.54 4.40 -6.10
CA ASN A 163 18.08 3.22 -6.78
C ASN A 163 19.59 3.38 -7.10
N ASN A 164 20.15 2.43 -7.85
CA ASN A 164 21.58 2.24 -8.08
C ASN A 164 22.04 2.59 -9.51
N TYR A 165 21.26 3.37 -10.26
CA TYR A 165 21.63 3.89 -11.58
C TYR A 165 22.62 5.07 -11.47
N THR A 166 23.29 5.36 -12.58
CA THR A 166 24.18 6.51 -12.76
C THR A 166 23.41 7.71 -13.31
N GLU A 167 24.01 8.91 -13.24
CA GLU A 167 23.44 10.09 -13.87
C GLU A 167 23.31 9.87 -15.38
N GLU A 168 24.34 9.29 -16.02
CA GLU A 168 24.32 8.95 -17.43
C GLU A 168 23.23 7.92 -17.79
N GLY A 169 23.03 6.91 -16.95
CA GLY A 169 21.94 5.94 -17.11
C GLY A 169 20.58 6.61 -17.03
N PHE A 170 20.37 7.51 -16.07
CA PHE A 170 19.12 8.25 -15.93
C PHE A 170 18.85 9.20 -17.10
N GLU A 171 19.89 9.82 -17.68
CA GLU A 171 19.75 10.68 -18.86
C GLU A 171 19.13 9.93 -20.06
N LEU A 172 19.27 8.60 -20.15
CA LEU A 172 18.65 7.78 -21.20
C LEU A 172 17.12 7.85 -21.19
N LEU A 173 16.48 8.11 -20.05
CA LEU A 173 15.02 8.31 -19.99
C LEU A 173 14.57 9.49 -20.84
N GLY A 174 15.43 10.50 -21.03
CA GLY A 174 15.16 11.64 -21.91
C GLY A 174 15.13 11.28 -23.41
N GLU A 175 15.64 10.10 -23.77
CA GLU A 175 15.68 9.59 -25.15
C GLU A 175 14.57 8.54 -25.43
N ALA A 176 13.79 8.16 -24.41
CA ALA A 176 12.78 7.11 -24.51
C ALA A 176 11.56 7.55 -25.35
N GLU A 177 11.50 7.11 -26.61
CA GLU A 177 10.42 7.47 -27.55
C GLU A 177 9.03 6.97 -27.14
N HIS A 178 8.97 5.97 -26.25
CA HIS A 178 7.72 5.36 -25.80
C HIS A 178 7.16 5.97 -24.51
N LEU A 179 7.95 6.77 -23.78
CA LEU A 179 7.57 7.37 -22.48
C LEU A 179 7.17 8.85 -22.62
N MET A 180 6.67 9.24 -23.78
CA MET A 180 6.34 10.65 -24.12
C MET A 180 5.19 11.23 -23.29
N THR A 181 4.49 10.39 -22.54
CA THR A 181 3.39 10.76 -21.63
C THR A 181 3.86 11.03 -20.21
N LEU A 182 5.15 10.83 -19.89
CA LEU A 182 5.67 11.09 -18.54
C LEU A 182 5.53 12.56 -18.17
N GLU A 183 4.89 12.78 -17.02
CA GLU A 183 4.71 14.05 -16.36
C GLU A 183 5.62 14.13 -15.13
N TYR A 184 5.95 15.35 -14.70
CA TYR A 184 6.66 15.53 -13.45
C TYR A 184 5.77 15.03 -12.29
N PRO A 185 6.29 14.23 -11.35
CA PRO A 185 5.49 13.73 -10.24
C PRO A 185 4.93 14.89 -9.39
N GLU A 186 3.60 15.02 -9.36
CA GLU A 186 2.89 15.93 -8.46
C GLU A 186 2.71 15.21 -7.12
N PHE A 187 3.29 15.75 -6.05
CA PHE A 187 3.14 15.24 -4.69
C PHE A 187 1.83 15.75 -4.06
N ASP A 188 0.68 15.26 -4.53
CA ASP A 188 -0.56 15.44 -3.78
C ASP A 188 -0.56 14.46 -2.60
N ARG A 189 -0.05 14.90 -1.45
CA ARG A 189 -0.40 14.25 -0.19
C ARG A 189 -1.86 14.55 0.07
N GLU A 190 -2.72 13.54 -0.09
CA GLU A 190 -3.99 13.53 0.62
C GLU A 190 -3.64 13.44 2.12
N GLU A 191 -3.49 14.58 2.79
CA GLU A 191 -3.56 14.63 4.24
C GLU A 191 -4.97 14.22 4.62
N GLU A 192 -5.15 12.97 5.06
CA GLU A 192 -6.35 12.58 5.80
C GLU A 192 -6.44 13.49 7.03
N ILE A 193 -7.34 14.48 6.96
CA ILE A 193 -7.72 15.29 8.11
C ILE A 193 -8.49 14.34 9.02
N GLU A 194 -7.84 13.80 10.05
CA GLU A 194 -8.53 13.20 11.18
C GLU A 194 -9.37 14.32 11.81
N GLU A 195 -10.68 14.32 11.56
CA GLU A 195 -11.62 15.14 12.31
C GLU A 195 -11.59 14.64 13.77
N GLU A 196 -10.90 15.37 14.64
CA GLU A 196 -11.00 15.18 16.09
C GLU A 196 -12.46 15.45 16.49
N GLU A 197 -13.22 14.40 16.79
CA GLU A 197 -14.52 14.52 17.44
C GLU A 197 -14.29 15.07 18.86
N GLU A 198 -14.52 16.37 19.06
CA GLU A 198 -14.63 16.96 20.39
C GLU A 198 -15.87 16.36 21.10
N GLU A 199 -15.65 15.48 22.07
CA GLU A 199 -16.69 15.02 22.99
C GLU A 199 -17.20 16.23 23.80
N GLU A 200 -18.44 16.68 23.55
CA GLU A 200 -19.13 17.66 24.41
C GLU A 200 -19.39 17.01 25.79
N GLU A 201 -18.68 17.46 26.83
CA GLU A 201 -18.99 17.09 28.21
C GLU A 201 -20.37 17.64 28.61
N GLU A 202 -21.31 16.73 28.84
CA GLU A 202 -22.64 17.01 29.37
C GLU A 202 -22.50 17.45 30.84
N PHE A 203 -22.62 18.75 31.12
CA PHE A 203 -22.66 19.28 32.48
C PHE A 203 -24.02 18.95 33.11
N ASP A 204 -24.02 17.97 34.01
CA ASP A 204 -25.17 17.69 34.88
C ASP A 204 -25.45 18.89 35.80
N ASP A 205 -26.67 19.44 35.66
CA ASP A 205 -27.25 20.47 36.51
C ASP A 205 -27.19 20.06 38.00
N VAL A 206 -26.51 20.87 38.82
CA VAL A 206 -26.66 20.79 40.29
C VAL A 206 -27.55 21.94 40.74
N GLU A 207 -28.78 21.56 41.10
CA GLU A 207 -29.82 22.41 41.68
C GLU A 207 -29.34 23.19 42.93
N ASP A 208 -29.69 24.48 42.92
CA ASP A 208 -30.02 25.39 44.03
C ASP A 208 -29.59 25.04 45.46
N ILE A 209 -28.81 25.95 46.08
CA ILE A 209 -29.06 26.37 47.46
C ILE A 209 -28.93 27.90 47.55
N GLU A 210 -30.09 28.53 47.76
CA GLU A 210 -30.24 29.94 48.14
C GLU A 210 -29.70 30.24 49.56
N GLU A 211 -29.20 31.48 49.68
CA GLU A 211 -29.14 32.35 50.86
C GLU A 211 -28.23 31.98 52.05
N ILE A 212 -27.31 32.90 52.40
CA ILE A 212 -27.48 33.83 53.54
C ILE A 212 -26.44 34.97 53.46
N GLU A 213 -27.01 36.17 53.28
CA GLU A 213 -26.71 37.53 53.76
C GLU A 213 -25.32 37.97 54.30
N GLU A 214 -24.88 39.09 53.70
CA GLU A 214 -24.34 40.34 54.28
C GLU A 214 -23.45 40.31 55.54
N GLU A 215 -22.24 40.88 55.46
CA GLU A 215 -22.03 42.29 55.85
C GLU A 215 -20.61 42.78 55.51
N GLU A 216 -20.54 44.09 55.29
CA GLU A 216 -19.42 44.92 54.89
C GLU A 216 -18.24 44.89 55.89
N ASP A 217 -17.01 45.02 55.40
CA ASP A 217 -16.07 45.95 56.05
C ASP A 217 -15.12 46.57 55.01
N LEU A 218 -15.25 47.89 54.89
CA LEU A 218 -14.43 48.79 54.09
C LEU A 218 -13.21 49.17 54.92
N GLY A 219 -12.01 48.86 54.43
CA GLY A 219 -10.76 49.26 55.06
C GLY A 219 -9.67 49.60 54.04
N GLU A 220 -9.62 50.88 53.67
CA GLU A 220 -8.59 51.54 52.87
C GLU A 220 -7.16 51.26 53.39
N THR A 221 -6.16 51.12 52.51
CA THR A 221 -5.01 52.05 52.26
C THR A 221 -3.80 51.12 52.02
N GLU A 222 -2.72 51.39 51.29
CA GLU A 222 -2.11 52.54 50.63
C GLU A 222 -0.99 51.97 49.74
N TYR A 223 -0.85 52.49 48.52
CA TYR A 223 0.37 53.01 47.89
C TYR A 223 1.78 52.38 48.05
N GLU A 224 2.47 52.35 46.87
CA GLU A 224 3.90 52.62 46.60
C GLU A 224 4.94 51.49 46.37
N SER A 225 5.30 51.36 45.07
CA SER A 225 6.67 51.39 44.48
C SER A 225 7.78 50.45 44.97
N GLN A 226 8.23 49.53 44.11
CA GLN A 226 9.42 49.60 43.22
C GLN A 226 9.67 48.25 42.57
#